data_AF-A0A958MTH1-F1
#
_entry.id   AF-A0A958MTH1-F1
#
_cell.length_a   1.000
_cell.length_b   1.000
_cell.length_c   1.000
_cell.angle_alpha   90.00
_cell.angle_beta   90.00
_cell.angle_gamma   90.00
#
_symmetry.space_group_name_H-M   'P 1'
#
loop_
_entity.id
_entity.type
_entity.pdbx_description
1 polymer ?
#
loop_
_entity_poly.entity_id
_entity_poly.type
_entity_poly.pdbx_seq_one_letter_code
_entity_poly.pdbx_strand_id
1 'polypeptide(L)'
;MVTCPLCSDPQLAVGDGPKSVHQCELGPSPYCYVESTERNYWLCPVCDLVFLDPQQRPDPQQEKDRYLSHNNDPADPRYQRYLSLVVQP
;
A
#
# COMPACT_ATOMS: atom_id res chain seq x y z
N MET A 1 -4.31 14.93 10.13
CA MET A 1 -4.23 13.60 10.78
C MET A 1 -4.10 12.58 9.67
N VAL A 2 -3.03 11.79 9.65
CA VAL A 2 -2.82 10.75 8.62
C VAL A 2 -3.74 9.58 8.94
N THR A 3 -4.55 9.14 7.98
CA THR A 3 -5.48 8.02 8.16
C THR A 3 -5.04 6.83 7.32
N CYS A 4 -5.23 5.62 7.83
CA CYS A 4 -4.93 4.40 7.10
C CYS A 4 -5.93 4.25 5.93
N PRO A 5 -5.48 4.13 4.67
CA PRO A 5 -6.40 4.00 3.54
C PRO A 5 -7.24 2.71 3.60
N LEU A 6 -6.68 1.60 4.07
CA LEU A 6 -7.40 0.32 4.14
C LEU A 6 -8.44 0.23 5.25
N CYS A 7 -8.22 0.94 6.37
CA CYS A 7 -9.20 0.96 7.46
C CYS A 7 -10.26 2.06 7.26
N SER A 8 -9.92 3.11 6.51
CA SER A 8 -10.80 4.27 6.30
C SER A 8 -11.70 4.12 5.07
N ASP A 9 -11.31 3.27 4.11
CA ASP A 9 -12.10 2.97 2.91
C ASP A 9 -12.38 1.47 2.78
N PRO A 10 -13.61 1.01 3.07
CA PRO A 10 -13.99 -0.39 2.95
C PRO A 10 -14.02 -0.91 1.50
N GLN A 11 -13.93 -0.05 0.48
CA GLN A 11 -13.83 -0.49 -0.92
C GLN A 11 -12.42 -0.93 -1.32
N LEU A 12 -11.38 -0.44 -0.63
CA LEU A 12 -9.98 -0.83 -0.86
C LEU A 12 -9.58 -2.09 -0.08
N ALA A 13 -10.50 -2.58 0.75
CA ALA A 13 -10.32 -3.72 1.63
C ALA A 13 -10.46 -5.05 0.87
N VAL A 14 -9.46 -5.44 0.07
CA VAL A 14 -9.45 -6.75 -0.61
C VAL A 14 -9.20 -7.89 0.40
N GLY A 15 -10.09 -8.91 0.41
CA GLY A 15 -9.96 -10.17 1.18
C GLY A 15 -11.16 -10.50 2.10
N ASP A 16 -11.68 -11.74 2.03
CA ASP A 16 -12.83 -12.27 2.79
C ASP A 16 -12.55 -12.56 4.30
N GLY A 17 -11.51 -11.95 4.88
CA GLY A 17 -11.24 -12.05 6.31
C GLY A 17 -12.19 -11.18 7.13
N PRO A 18 -12.63 -11.60 8.33
CA PRO A 18 -13.53 -10.80 9.16
C PRO A 18 -12.87 -9.47 9.51
N LYS A 19 -13.31 -8.39 8.87
CA LYS A 19 -12.88 -7.03 9.20
C LYS A 19 -13.71 -6.54 10.37
N SER A 20 -13.22 -6.74 11.59
CA SER A 20 -13.73 -5.99 12.73
C SER A 20 -13.42 -4.51 12.48
N VAL A 21 -14.41 -3.76 12.00
CA VAL A 21 -14.39 -2.30 11.97
C VAL A 21 -14.30 -1.84 13.41
N HIS A 22 -13.08 -1.55 13.89
CA HIS A 22 -12.92 -0.90 15.18
C HIS A 22 -13.33 0.56 15.01
N GLN A 23 -14.59 0.84 15.36
CA GLN A 23 -15.06 2.18 15.64
C GLN A 23 -14.23 2.72 16.82
N CYS A 24 -13.38 3.70 16.56
CA CYS A 24 -12.66 4.37 17.63
C CYS A 24 -12.90 5.86 17.50
N GLU A 25 -13.66 6.42 18.43
CA GLU A 25 -13.98 7.84 18.46
C GLU A 25 -12.76 8.72 18.79
N LEU A 26 -11.59 8.14 19.08
CA LEU A 26 -10.29 8.82 19.19
C LEU A 26 -9.12 7.85 18.84
N GLY A 27 -9.16 7.20 17.67
CA GLY A 27 -8.38 5.99 17.34
C GLY A 27 -6.85 6.08 17.25
N PRO A 28 -6.15 4.92 17.25
CA PRO A 28 -4.69 4.85 17.27
C PRO A 28 -4.18 5.37 15.93
N SER A 29 -3.70 6.61 15.93
CA SER A 29 -3.09 7.23 14.75
C SER A 29 -1.99 6.31 14.23
N PRO A 30 -1.87 6.13 12.90
CA PRO A 30 -0.65 5.60 12.31
C PRO A 30 0.55 6.30 12.94
N TYR A 31 1.57 5.54 13.30
CA TYR A 31 2.82 6.08 13.83
C TYR A 31 3.91 6.01 12.77
N CYS A 32 4.90 6.89 12.90
CA CYS A 32 6.03 6.93 12.00
C CYS A 32 6.78 5.59 12.06
N TYR A 33 6.86 4.91 10.92
CA TYR A 33 7.51 3.60 10.78
C TYR A 33 8.93 3.76 10.25
N VAL A 34 9.08 4.56 9.19
CA VAL A 34 10.37 4.96 8.63
C VAL A 34 10.30 6.44 8.30
N GLU A 35 11.25 7.19 8.85
CA GLU A 35 11.52 8.57 8.48
C GLU A 35 12.91 8.60 7.80
N SER A 36 12.93 8.88 6.51
CA SER A 36 14.17 9.14 5.78
C SER A 36 14.11 10.51 5.12
N THR A 37 15.24 11.01 4.65
CA THR A 37 15.31 12.28 3.92
C THR A 37 14.44 12.30 2.66
N GLU A 38 14.04 11.13 2.14
CA GLU A 38 13.31 11.01 0.88
C GLU A 38 11.84 10.65 1.04
N ARG A 39 11.48 9.81 2.02
CA ARG A 39 10.11 9.28 2.16
C ARG A 39 9.75 8.99 3.62
N ASN A 40 8.53 9.35 3.99
CA ASN A 40 7.94 9.05 5.28
C ASN A 40 6.90 7.93 5.11
N TYR A 41 7.07 6.87 5.89
CA TYR A 41 6.15 5.75 5.93
C TYR A 41 5.47 5.66 7.28
N TRP A 42 4.19 5.34 7.23
CA TRP A 42 3.31 5.17 8.38
C TRP A 42 2.93 3.70 8.51
N LEU A 43 2.92 3.18 9.73
CA LEU A 43 2.40 1.85 10.04
C LEU A 43 1.04 1.97 10.72
N CYS A 44 0.04 1.27 10.19
CA CYS A 44 -1.27 1.15 10.83
C CYS A 44 -1.22 0.08 11.93
N PRO A 45 -1.55 0.39 13.19
CA PRO A 45 -1.57 -0.58 14.28
C PRO A 45 -2.76 -1.55 14.25
N VAL A 46 -3.69 -1.39 13.30
CA VAL A 46 -4.92 -2.19 13.20
C VAL A 46 -4.78 -3.30 12.17
N CYS A 47 -4.25 -2.98 10.99
CA CYS A 47 -4.13 -3.93 9.88
C CYS A 47 -2.69 -4.16 9.42
N ASP A 48 -1.72 -3.62 10.15
CA ASP A 48 -0.28 -3.72 9.87
C ASP A 48 0.16 -3.17 8.50
N LEU A 49 -0.70 -2.37 7.84
CA LEU A 49 -0.35 -1.71 6.59
C LEU A 49 0.77 -0.69 6.82
N VAL A 50 1.89 -0.86 6.13
CA VAL A 50 2.89 0.18 5.92
C VAL A 50 2.52 0.96 4.65
N PHE A 51 2.37 2.28 4.76
CA PHE A 51 1.99 3.13 3.63
C PHE A 51 2.72 4.47 3.62
N LEU A 52 2.97 4.98 2.42
CA LEU A 52 3.61 6.28 2.20
C LEU A 52 2.68 7.42 2.65
N ASP A 53 3.27 8.48 3.21
CA ASP A 53 2.56 9.73 3.47
C ASP A 53 1.76 10.18 2.23
N PRO A 54 0.45 10.44 2.36
CA PRO A 54 -0.39 10.89 1.23
C PRO A 54 0.15 12.12 0.50
N GLN A 55 0.84 13.02 1.20
CA GLN A 55 1.41 14.23 0.58
C GLN A 55 2.64 13.94 -0.28
N GLN A 56 3.25 12.76 -0.15
CA GLN A 56 4.43 12.33 -0.91
C GLN A 56 4.07 11.36 -2.04
N ARG A 57 2.77 11.09 -2.27
CA ARG A 57 2.32 10.26 -3.39
C ARG A 57 2.51 11.00 -4.71
N PRO A 58 2.90 10.30 -5.79
CA PRO A 58 2.90 10.90 -7.12
C PRO A 58 1.47 11.32 -7.50
N ASP A 59 1.37 12.36 -8.31
CA ASP A 59 0.10 12.67 -8.97
C ASP A 59 -0.24 11.58 -10.03
N PRO A 60 -1.50 11.51 -10.51
CA PRO A 60 -1.90 10.47 -11.45
C PRO A 60 -1.08 10.42 -12.75
N GLN A 61 -0.55 11.57 -13.21
CA GLN A 61 0.25 11.62 -14.42
C GLN A 61 1.66 11.08 -14.16
N GLN A 62 2.28 11.48 -13.04
CA GLN A 62 3.58 10.96 -12.60
C GLN A 62 3.54 9.45 -12.36
N GLU A 63 2.45 8.94 -11.75
CA GLU A 63 2.25 7.51 -11.56
C GLU A 63 2.19 6.77 -12.89
N LYS A 64 1.41 7.30 -13.85
CA LYS A 64 1.29 6.74 -15.20
C LYS A 64 2.63 6.74 -15.94
N ASP A 65 3.37 7.84 -15.91
CA ASP A 65 4.66 7.96 -16.58
C ASP A 65 5.68 6.98 -16.00
N ARG A 66 5.69 6.80 -14.67
CA ARG A 66 6.50 5.76 -14.02
C ARG A 66 6.07 4.38 -14.49
N TYR A 67 4.78 4.07 -14.49
CA TYR A 67 4.27 2.76 -14.91
C TYR A 67 4.68 2.40 -16.34
N LEU A 68 4.57 3.35 -17.28
CA LEU A 68 4.92 3.14 -18.68
C LEU A 68 6.43 2.91 -18.91
N SER A 69 7.28 3.26 -17.94
CA SER A 69 8.72 2.98 -18.02
C SER A 69 9.10 1.53 -17.68
N HIS A 70 8.18 0.74 -17.13
CA HIS A 70 8.45 -0.64 -16.74
C HIS A 70 8.35 -1.61 -17.92
N ASN A 71 9.25 -2.60 -17.96
CA ASN A 71 9.13 -3.73 -18.88
C ASN A 71 8.20 -4.81 -18.29
N ASN A 72 6.90 -4.63 -18.49
CA ASN A 72 5.84 -5.54 -18.02
C ASN A 72 5.44 -6.59 -19.07
N ASP A 73 6.38 -7.11 -19.87
CA ASP A 73 6.10 -8.12 -20.89
C ASP A 73 5.66 -9.45 -20.23
N PRO A 74 4.38 -9.86 -20.38
CA PRO A 74 3.90 -11.11 -19.78
C PRO A 74 4.51 -12.36 -20.41
N ALA A 75 5.11 -12.24 -21.60
CA ALA A 75 5.82 -13.33 -22.26
C ALA A 75 7.30 -13.44 -21.83
N ASP A 76 7.85 -12.46 -21.09
CA ASP A 76 9.23 -12.55 -20.58
C ASP A 76 9.32 -13.68 -19.53
N PRO A 77 10.12 -14.74 -19.77
CA PRO A 77 10.24 -15.86 -18.84
C PRO A 77 10.76 -15.44 -17.45
N ARG A 78 11.52 -14.34 -17.36
CA ARG A 78 12.00 -13.80 -16.08
C ARG A 78 10.85 -13.17 -15.31
N TYR A 79 9.95 -12.47 -16.00
CA TYR A 79 8.76 -11.88 -15.40
C TYR A 79 7.81 -12.97 -14.88
N GLN A 80 7.59 -14.03 -15.67
CA GLN A 80 6.81 -15.20 -15.24
C GLN A 80 7.43 -15.91 -14.03
N ARG A 81 8.76 -16.12 -14.03
CA ARG A 81 9.48 -16.73 -12.90
C ARG A 81 9.41 -15.88 -11.64
N TYR A 82 9.45 -14.56 -11.77
CA TYR A 82 9.28 -13.65 -10.63
C TYR A 82 7.87 -13.79 -10.03
N LEU A 83 6.82 -13.78 -10.87
CA LEU A 83 5.44 -13.89 -10.41
C LEU A 83 5.09 -15.29 -9.87
N SER A 84 5.74 -16.35 -10.34
CA SER A 84 5.46 -17.71 -9.87
C SER A 84 5.72 -17.89 -8.37
N LEU A 85 6.62 -17.09 -7.78
CA LEU A 85 6.90 -17.10 -6.34
C LEU A 85 5.69 -16.69 -5.48
N VAL A 86 4.76 -15.92 -6.03
CA VAL A 86 3.54 -15.49 -5.32
C VAL A 86 2.47 -16.58 -5.36
N VAL A 87 2.39 -17.30 -6.48
CA VAL A 87 1.37 -18.35 -6.70
C VAL A 87 1.80 -19.69 -6.07
N GLN A 88 3.10 -19.94 -5.98
CA GLN A 88 3.70 -21.14 -5.37
C GLN A 88 4.69 -20.72 -4.27
N PRO A 89 4.18 -20.31 -3.10
CA PRO A 89 5.00 -19.83 -1.99
C PRO A 89 5.84 -20.95 -1.34
#